data_AF-A0A9N9NAX6-F1
#
_entry.id   AF-A0A9N9NAX6-F1
#
_cell.length_a   1.000
_cell.length_b   1.000
_cell.length_c   1.000
_cell.angle_alpha   90.00
_cell.angle_beta   90.00
_cell.angle_gamma   90.00
#
_symmetry.space_group_name_H-M   'P 1'
#
loop_
_entity.id
_entity.type
_entity.pdbx_description
1 polymer ?
#
loop_
_entity_poly.entity_id
_entity_poly.type
_entity_poly.pdbx_seq_one_letter_code
_entity_poly.pdbx_strand_id
1 'polypeptide(L)'
;MNFKDTHEKPEKIENLEAPEGPDLESFIEKLGLYQFTKSKNDLKKFYDFVGPDFTWPLTMDVHERCIVFDYITDTEWSEGDIGKELATNTIAYRRLLESRTLDPSKGTHILLVHGQIERYGQQISASEYDEIVGKGFLYAPITETSPDDVTRKD
;
A
#
# COMPACT_ATOMS: atom_id res chain seq x y z
N MET A 1 10.61 -54.07 44.26
CA MET A 1 10.26 -53.36 43.00
C MET A 1 9.53 -52.10 43.40
N ASN A 2 10.19 -50.94 43.27
CA ASN A 2 9.60 -49.63 43.55
C ASN A 2 9.62 -48.85 42.23
N PHE A 3 8.46 -48.67 41.60
CA PHE A 3 8.29 -47.74 40.50
C PHE A 3 8.04 -46.36 41.11
N LYS A 4 8.97 -45.42 40.90
CA LYS A 4 8.73 -44.00 41.15
C LYS A 4 8.23 -43.41 39.83
N ASP A 5 6.95 -43.08 39.78
CA ASP A 5 6.39 -42.24 38.72
C ASP A 5 7.07 -40.87 38.76
N THR A 6 7.79 -40.56 37.69
CA THR A 6 8.33 -39.22 37.42
C THR A 6 7.45 -38.60 36.35
N HIS A 7 6.38 -37.94 36.78
CA HIS A 7 5.67 -36.99 35.93
C HIS A 7 6.48 -35.68 35.91
N GLU A 8 7.50 -35.63 35.06
CA GLU A 8 8.05 -34.36 34.62
C GLU A 8 7.06 -33.70 33.66
N LYS A 9 6.59 -32.54 34.09
CA LYS A 9 5.73 -31.61 33.36
C LYS A 9 6.48 -31.15 32.11
N PRO A 10 5.86 -31.10 30.91
CA PRO A 10 6.58 -30.64 29.73
C PRO A 10 6.97 -29.17 29.91
N GLU A 11 8.27 -28.91 29.85
CA GLU A 11 8.82 -27.57 29.85
C GLU A 11 8.25 -26.78 28.67
N LYS A 12 7.76 -25.60 29.01
CA LYS A 12 7.26 -24.58 28.10
C LYS A 12 8.44 -24.10 27.27
N ILE A 13 8.49 -24.49 25.99
CA ILE A 13 9.43 -23.92 25.02
C ILE A 13 8.96 -22.49 24.71
N GLU A 14 9.29 -21.55 25.58
CA GLU A 14 9.27 -20.12 25.27
C GLU A 14 10.65 -19.72 24.75
N ASN A 15 10.79 -19.81 23.43
CA ASN A 15 11.57 -18.93 22.56
C ASN A 15 11.62 -19.57 21.16
N LEU A 16 10.47 -19.62 20.50
CA LEU A 16 10.46 -19.60 19.03
C LEU A 16 10.54 -18.11 18.66
N GLU A 17 11.76 -17.59 18.49
CA GLU A 17 11.92 -16.52 17.51
C GLU A 17 11.42 -17.12 16.19
N ALA A 18 10.26 -16.65 15.75
CA ALA A 18 9.73 -17.05 14.44
C ALA A 18 10.86 -16.80 13.43
N PRO A 19 11.16 -17.76 12.55
CA PRO A 19 12.18 -17.56 11.53
C PRO A 19 11.81 -16.30 10.76
N GLU A 20 12.75 -15.35 10.63
CA GLU A 20 12.62 -14.22 9.72
C GLU A 20 12.08 -14.79 8.40
N GLY A 21 10.83 -14.41 8.07
CA GLY A 21 10.15 -14.92 6.88
C GLY A 21 11.01 -14.65 5.64
N PRO A 22 10.80 -15.38 4.53
CA PRO A 22 11.69 -15.39 3.37
C PRO A 22 12.15 -13.98 2.97
N ASP A 23 13.37 -13.71 3.43
CA ASP A 23 14.29 -12.59 3.24
C ASP A 23 13.73 -11.17 3.08
N LEU A 24 13.46 -10.52 4.22
CA LEU A 24 13.19 -9.07 4.32
C LEU A 24 14.27 -8.24 3.59
N GLU A 25 15.55 -8.66 3.62
CA GLU A 25 16.63 -7.94 2.95
C GLU A 25 16.47 -8.01 1.43
N SER A 26 16.28 -9.21 0.88
CA SER A 26 15.95 -9.38 -0.55
C SER A 26 14.71 -8.59 -0.96
N PHE A 27 13.68 -8.53 -0.11
CA PHE A 27 12.48 -7.73 -0.36
C PHE A 27 12.81 -6.24 -0.43
N ILE A 28 13.59 -5.72 0.53
CA ILE A 28 14.02 -4.32 0.57
C ILE A 28 14.84 -3.96 -0.67
N GLU A 29 15.80 -4.83 -1.05
CA GLU A 29 16.66 -4.64 -2.22
C GLU A 29 15.84 -4.65 -3.52
N LYS A 30 14.99 -5.67 -3.71
CA LYS A 30 14.12 -5.82 -4.88
C LYS A 30 13.24 -4.59 -5.11
N LEU A 31 12.72 -4.00 -4.05
CA LEU A 31 11.82 -2.85 -4.12
C LEU A 31 12.54 -1.50 -4.02
N GLY A 32 13.85 -1.50 -3.78
CA GLY A 32 14.68 -0.31 -3.65
C GLY A 32 14.33 0.57 -2.44
N LEU A 33 13.80 0.00 -1.35
CA LEU A 33 13.24 0.78 -0.22
C LEU A 33 14.29 1.57 0.57
N TYR A 34 15.56 1.20 0.43
CA TYR A 34 16.69 1.89 1.04
C TYR A 34 16.87 3.35 0.62
N GLN A 35 16.19 3.78 -0.45
CA GLN A 35 16.14 5.17 -0.87
C GLN A 35 15.14 6.01 -0.04
N PHE A 36 14.16 5.36 0.61
CA PHE A 36 13.15 6.04 1.43
C PHE A 36 13.59 6.12 2.89
N THR A 37 14.17 5.04 3.43
CA THR A 37 14.59 5.00 4.83
C THR A 37 15.71 3.98 5.10
N LYS A 38 16.37 4.14 6.24
CA LYS A 38 17.26 3.13 6.86
C LYS A 38 16.67 2.50 8.13
N SER A 39 15.48 2.94 8.53
CA SER A 39 14.77 2.45 9.71
C SER A 39 14.27 1.02 9.48
N LYS A 40 14.87 0.04 10.16
CA LYS A 40 14.43 -1.37 10.09
C LYS A 40 12.97 -1.54 10.50
N ASN A 41 12.49 -0.72 11.45
CA ASN A 41 11.11 -0.77 11.90
C ASN A 41 10.13 -0.36 10.79
N ASP A 42 10.44 0.71 10.07
CA ASP A 42 9.58 1.21 8.98
C ASP A 42 9.60 0.27 7.77
N LEU A 43 10.77 -0.27 7.44
CA LEU A 43 10.89 -1.32 6.42
C LEU A 43 10.05 -2.56 6.79
N LYS A 44 10.07 -2.97 8.07
CA LYS A 44 9.26 -4.09 8.55
C LYS A 44 7.76 -3.77 8.51
N LYS A 45 7.33 -2.59 8.92
CA LYS A 45 5.91 -2.16 8.80
C LYS A 45 5.41 -2.28 7.37
N PHE A 46 6.20 -1.78 6.42
CA PHE A 46 5.84 -1.84 5.00
C PHE A 46 5.78 -3.30 4.52
N TYR A 47 6.79 -4.11 4.83
CA TYR A 47 6.80 -5.54 4.52
C TYR A 47 5.58 -6.28 5.09
N ASP A 48 5.24 -6.07 6.37
CA ASP A 48 4.10 -6.69 7.02
C ASP A 48 2.77 -6.28 6.37
N PHE A 49 2.70 -5.06 5.82
CA PHE A 49 1.51 -4.54 5.14
C PHE A 49 1.31 -5.15 3.75
N VAL A 50 2.33 -5.12 2.88
CA VAL A 50 2.18 -5.55 1.47
C VAL A 50 2.42 -7.05 1.24
N GLY A 51 3.12 -7.70 2.16
CA GLY A 51 3.53 -9.09 2.06
C GLY A 51 4.75 -9.35 1.15
N PRO A 52 5.37 -10.54 1.25
CA PRO A 52 6.65 -10.86 0.61
C PRO A 52 6.61 -10.84 -0.92
N ASP A 53 5.46 -11.15 -1.52
CA ASP A 53 5.31 -11.25 -2.97
C ASP A 53 5.02 -9.91 -3.65
N PHE A 54 4.98 -8.82 -2.88
CA PHE A 54 4.65 -7.51 -3.43
C PHE A 54 5.65 -7.07 -4.51
N THR A 55 5.08 -6.37 -5.49
CA THR A 55 5.78 -5.64 -6.53
C THR A 55 5.05 -4.32 -6.76
N TRP A 56 5.83 -3.26 -6.96
CA TRP A 56 5.29 -1.97 -7.36
C TRP A 56 4.57 -2.08 -8.71
N PRO A 57 3.42 -1.40 -8.89
CA PRO A 57 2.88 -1.19 -10.23
C PRO A 57 3.93 -0.59 -11.15
N LEU A 58 4.01 -1.07 -12.39
CA LEU A 58 5.03 -0.68 -13.37
C LEU A 58 5.00 0.82 -13.72
N THR A 59 3.83 1.43 -13.65
CA THR A 59 3.59 2.84 -13.94
C THR A 59 3.79 3.74 -12.72
N MET A 60 3.96 3.17 -11.53
CA MET A 60 4.15 3.95 -10.30
C MET A 60 5.59 4.46 -10.22
N ASP A 61 5.75 5.78 -10.20
CA ASP A 61 7.06 6.42 -10.14
C ASP A 61 7.66 6.42 -8.71
N VAL A 62 8.91 6.87 -8.56
CA VAL A 62 9.60 6.86 -7.27
C VAL A 62 8.96 7.80 -6.23
N HIS A 63 8.34 8.90 -6.67
CA HIS A 63 7.70 9.86 -5.78
C HIS A 63 6.42 9.26 -5.20
N GLU A 64 5.60 8.63 -6.04
CA GLU A 64 4.41 7.93 -5.59
C GLU A 64 4.72 6.75 -4.68
N ARG A 65 5.79 6.00 -4.98
CA ARG A 65 6.26 4.93 -4.08
C ARG A 65 6.66 5.48 -2.71
N CYS A 66 7.30 6.65 -2.67
CA CYS A 66 7.63 7.34 -1.42
C CYS A 66 6.35 7.70 -0.66
N ILE A 67 5.36 8.30 -1.32
CA ILE A 67 4.07 8.66 -0.69
C ILE A 67 3.38 7.42 -0.12
N VAL A 68 3.29 6.33 -0.89
CA VAL A 68 2.68 5.08 -0.43
C VAL A 68 3.46 4.49 0.74
N PHE A 69 4.79 4.60 0.73
CA PHE A 69 5.62 4.17 1.86
C PHE A 69 5.32 5.01 3.11
N ASP A 70 5.28 6.33 2.98
CA ASP A 70 5.03 7.27 4.08
C ASP A 70 3.64 7.06 4.71
N TYR A 71 2.61 6.79 3.90
CA TYR A 71 1.28 6.42 4.39
C TYR A 71 1.28 5.20 5.32
N ILE A 72 2.24 4.29 5.17
CA ILE A 72 2.33 3.09 5.99
C ILE A 72 3.25 3.29 7.20
N THR A 73 4.30 4.09 7.05
CA THR A 73 5.37 4.13 8.05
C THR A 73 5.32 5.32 8.97
N ASP A 74 4.85 6.48 8.47
CA ASP A 74 4.75 7.70 9.26
C ASP A 74 3.56 7.62 10.22
N THR A 75 3.82 8.06 11.45
CA THR A 75 2.83 8.16 12.52
C THR A 75 1.71 9.15 12.21
N GLU A 76 1.93 10.15 11.37
CA GLU A 76 0.89 11.11 10.95
C GLU A 76 -0.32 10.40 10.32
N TRP A 77 -0.08 9.31 9.58
CA TRP A 77 -1.12 8.57 8.86
C TRP A 77 -1.67 7.36 9.64
N SER A 78 -1.26 7.18 10.89
CA SER A 78 -1.63 6.02 11.71
C SER A 78 -3.03 6.12 12.33
N GLU A 79 -3.65 7.31 12.32
CA GLU A 79 -4.98 7.51 12.86
C GLU A 79 -6.03 6.78 12.01
N GLY A 80 -6.85 5.93 12.66
CA GLY A 80 -8.00 5.30 12.03
C GLY A 80 -7.70 4.43 10.81
N ASP A 81 -6.46 3.92 10.67
CA ASP A 81 -5.97 3.18 9.49
C ASP A 81 -6.04 3.97 8.16
N ILE A 82 -6.19 5.30 8.22
CA ILE A 82 -6.31 6.18 7.03
C ILE A 82 -5.13 5.98 6.08
N GLY A 83 -3.90 5.92 6.60
CA GLY A 83 -2.71 5.68 5.79
C GLY A 83 -2.74 4.35 5.03
N LYS A 84 -3.13 3.27 5.70
CA LYS A 84 -3.24 1.94 5.05
C LYS A 84 -4.28 1.95 3.94
N GLU A 85 -5.38 2.66 4.15
CA GLU A 85 -6.45 2.78 3.18
C GLU A 85 -6.00 3.62 1.96
N LEU A 86 -5.33 4.76 2.19
CA LEU A 86 -4.73 5.57 1.11
C LEU A 86 -3.69 4.78 0.32
N ALA A 87 -2.80 4.04 0.98
CA ALA A 87 -1.80 3.20 0.34
C ALA A 87 -2.47 2.10 -0.51
N THR A 88 -3.48 1.42 0.03
CA THR A 88 -4.24 0.38 -0.68
C THR A 88 -4.90 0.94 -1.94
N ASN A 89 -5.60 2.08 -1.79
CA ASN A 89 -6.30 2.73 -2.89
C ASN A 89 -5.33 3.26 -3.96
N THR A 90 -4.17 3.81 -3.57
CA THR A 90 -3.15 4.31 -4.50
C THR A 90 -2.52 3.18 -5.31
N ILE A 91 -2.18 2.06 -4.67
CA ILE A 91 -1.66 0.86 -5.37
C ILE A 91 -2.72 0.31 -6.33
N ALA A 92 -3.98 0.22 -5.90
CA ALA A 92 -5.08 -0.27 -6.72
C ALA A 92 -5.33 0.63 -7.94
N TYR A 93 -5.30 1.95 -7.76
CA TYR A 93 -5.44 2.93 -8.84
C TYR A 93 -4.41 2.71 -9.96
N ARG A 94 -3.12 2.60 -9.59
CA ARG A 94 -2.06 2.37 -10.57
C ARG A 94 -2.24 1.05 -11.32
N ARG A 95 -2.66 -0.02 -10.63
CA ARG A 95 -3.00 -1.31 -11.27
C ARG A 95 -4.18 -1.20 -12.24
N LEU A 96 -5.18 -0.38 -11.92
CA LEU A 96 -6.34 -0.13 -12.79
C LEU A 96 -5.97 0.66 -14.05
N LEU A 97 -5.06 1.63 -13.94
CA LEU A 97 -4.52 2.33 -15.10
C LEU A 97 -3.73 1.37 -16.00
N GLU A 98 -2.88 0.53 -15.41
CA GLU A 98 -2.08 -0.47 -16.13
C GLU A 98 -2.93 -1.49 -16.88
N SER A 99 -4.02 -1.97 -16.25
CA SER A 99 -4.93 -2.93 -16.86
C SER A 99 -5.75 -2.33 -17.99
N ARG A 100 -5.83 -1.00 -18.09
CA ARG A 100 -6.66 -0.27 -19.07
C ARG A 100 -8.13 -0.71 -19.05
N THR A 101 -8.64 -1.06 -17.87
CA THR A 101 -10.01 -1.58 -17.69
C THR A 101 -11.02 -0.50 -17.28
N LEU A 102 -10.58 0.74 -17.09
CA LEU A 102 -11.46 1.85 -16.74
C LEU A 102 -12.34 2.25 -17.92
N ASP A 103 -13.61 2.57 -17.65
CA ASP A 103 -14.63 2.87 -18.66
C ASP A 103 -14.92 4.38 -18.73
N PRO A 104 -14.44 5.09 -19.78
CA PRO A 104 -14.66 6.53 -19.92
C PRO A 104 -16.12 6.94 -20.14
N SER A 105 -17.00 6.00 -20.48
CA SER A 105 -18.43 6.30 -20.63
C SER A 105 -19.14 6.50 -19.29
N LYS A 106 -18.55 6.03 -18.18
CA LYS A 106 -19.15 6.10 -16.84
C LYS A 106 -18.73 7.33 -16.05
N GLY A 107 -17.64 7.99 -16.42
CA GLY A 107 -17.13 9.18 -15.74
C GLY A 107 -15.70 9.51 -16.15
N THR A 108 -15.22 10.67 -15.70
CA THR A 108 -13.84 11.12 -15.87
C THR A 108 -12.96 10.79 -14.67
N HIS A 109 -13.57 10.42 -13.54
CA HIS A 109 -12.92 10.09 -12.28
C HIS A 109 -13.55 8.84 -11.65
N ILE A 110 -12.82 8.21 -10.73
CA ILE A 110 -13.29 7.11 -9.90
C ILE A 110 -13.04 7.40 -8.42
N LEU A 111 -13.95 6.92 -7.58
CA LEU A 111 -13.76 6.79 -6.15
C LEU A 111 -13.30 5.36 -5.84
N LEU A 112 -12.16 5.23 -5.16
CA LEU A 112 -11.65 3.96 -4.66
C LEU A 112 -11.83 3.89 -3.15
N VAL A 113 -12.35 2.74 -2.72
CA VAL A 113 -12.55 2.36 -1.32
C VAL A 113 -12.16 0.89 -1.19
N HIS A 114 -11.30 0.57 -0.23
CA HIS A 114 -10.66 -0.72 0.02
C HIS A 114 -10.04 -1.34 -1.24
N GLY A 115 -9.42 -0.50 -2.08
CA GLY A 115 -8.80 -0.91 -3.34
C GLY A 115 -9.78 -1.27 -4.46
N GLN A 116 -11.07 -0.97 -4.30
CA GLN A 116 -12.13 -1.27 -5.27
C GLN A 116 -12.82 0.00 -5.76
N ILE A 117 -13.29 -0.04 -7.01
CA ILE A 117 -14.07 1.07 -7.58
C ILE A 117 -15.45 1.07 -6.93
N GLU A 118 -15.69 2.06 -6.08
CA GLU A 118 -17.00 2.28 -5.46
C GLU A 118 -17.94 2.98 -6.45
N ARG A 119 -17.44 4.01 -7.15
CA ARG A 119 -18.23 4.73 -8.17
C ARG A 119 -17.34 5.43 -9.20
N TYR A 120 -17.95 5.71 -10.35
CA TYR A 120 -17.46 6.70 -11.31
C TYR A 120 -18.11 8.07 -11.03
N GLY A 121 -17.43 9.13 -11.44
CA GLY A 121 -17.95 10.49 -11.32
C GLY A 121 -17.23 11.51 -12.21
N GLN A 122 -17.54 12.79 -11.98
CA GLN A 122 -16.90 13.92 -12.63
C GLN A 122 -15.91 14.60 -11.69
N GLN A 123 -15.14 15.56 -12.20
CA GLN A 123 -14.25 16.36 -11.35
C GLN A 123 -15.04 17.03 -10.22
N ILE A 124 -14.48 16.99 -9.00
CA ILE A 124 -15.04 17.55 -7.78
C ILE A 124 -14.26 18.80 -7.35
N SER A 125 -14.80 19.55 -6.37
CA SER A 125 -14.08 20.67 -5.78
C SER A 125 -12.93 20.20 -4.88
N ALA A 126 -11.96 21.07 -4.61
CA ALA A 126 -10.88 20.80 -3.65
C ALA A 126 -11.43 20.47 -2.25
N SER A 127 -12.47 21.16 -1.79
CA SER A 127 -13.08 20.89 -0.49
C SER A 127 -13.70 19.48 -0.41
N GLU A 128 -14.37 19.04 -1.47
CA GLU A 128 -14.94 17.68 -1.52
C GLU A 128 -13.81 16.63 -1.60
N TYR A 129 -12.73 16.93 -2.30
CA TYR A 129 -11.54 16.08 -2.34
C TYR A 129 -10.91 15.91 -0.96
N ASP A 130 -10.72 17.00 -0.20
CA ASP A 130 -10.15 16.96 1.14
C ASP A 130 -11.01 16.12 2.10
N GLU A 131 -12.35 16.21 1.99
CA GLU A 131 -13.28 15.37 2.76
C GLU A 131 -13.19 13.88 2.43
N ILE A 132 -12.84 13.54 1.19
CA ILE A 132 -12.64 12.15 0.73
C ILE A 132 -11.32 11.62 1.26
N VAL A 133 -10.23 12.38 1.09
CA VAL A 133 -8.89 12.01 1.56
C VAL A 133 -8.84 11.89 3.08
N GLY A 134 -9.55 12.77 3.81
CA GLY A 134 -9.69 12.68 5.26
C GLY A 134 -10.38 11.41 5.76
N LYS A 135 -11.01 10.63 4.87
CA LYS A 135 -11.60 9.30 5.16
C LYS A 135 -10.72 8.14 4.69
N GLY A 136 -9.55 8.41 4.11
CA GLY A 136 -8.64 7.43 3.52
C GLY A 136 -8.98 7.02 2.08
N PHE A 137 -10.07 7.55 1.51
CA PHE A 137 -10.49 7.21 0.17
C PHE A 137 -9.69 7.97 -0.89
N LEU A 138 -9.65 7.43 -2.11
CA LEU A 138 -8.97 8.07 -3.23
C LEU A 138 -9.98 8.44 -4.31
N TYR A 139 -9.99 9.71 -4.71
CA TYR A 139 -10.74 10.17 -5.87
C TYR A 139 -9.79 10.65 -6.97
N ALA A 140 -9.68 9.90 -8.06
CA ALA A 140 -8.64 10.11 -9.05
C ALA A 140 -9.21 10.10 -10.48
N PRO A 141 -8.59 10.83 -11.42
CA PRO A 141 -8.99 10.80 -12.84
C PRO A 141 -8.76 9.41 -13.43
N ILE A 142 -9.52 9.03 -14.46
CA ILE A 142 -9.32 7.73 -15.13
C ILE A 142 -8.28 7.77 -16.26
N THR A 143 -7.80 8.97 -16.59
CA THR A 143 -6.79 9.23 -17.60
C THR A 143 -5.79 10.24 -17.07
N GLU A 144 -4.50 9.94 -17.23
CA GLU A 144 -3.43 10.89 -16.96
C GLU A 144 -3.09 11.59 -18.26
N THR A 145 -3.36 12.89 -18.35
CA THR A 145 -2.87 13.69 -19.47
C THR A 145 -1.35 13.80 -19.33
N SER A 146 -0.63 13.18 -20.26
CA SER A 146 0.79 13.48 -20.46
C SER A 146 0.95 14.98 -20.74
N PRO A 147 1.97 15.66 -20.18
CA PRO A 147 2.32 17.03 -20.59
C PRO A 147 2.48 17.19 -22.10
N ASP A 148 2.86 16.12 -22.81
CA ASP A 148 3.04 16.12 -24.27
C ASP A 148 1.70 16.19 -25.02
N ASP A 149 0.58 15.80 -24.40
CA ASP A 149 -0.75 15.79 -25.02
C ASP A 149 -1.35 17.21 -25.14
N VAL A 150 -0.79 18.17 -24.41
CA VAL A 150 -1.18 19.60 -24.47
C VAL A 150 -0.53 20.30 -25.68
N THR A 151 0.57 19.76 -26.23
CA THR A 151 1.35 20.41 -27.30
C THR A 151 0.97 20.01 -28.73
N ARG A 152 -0.03 19.12 -28.91
CA ARG A 152 -0.48 18.64 -30.23
C ARG A 152 -1.80 19.27 -30.71
N LYS A 153 -2.23 20.36 -30.10
CA LYS A 153 -3.35 21.16 -30.59
C LYS A 153 -2.86 22.55 -31.01
N ASP A 154 -2.22 22.61 -32.17
CA ASP A 154 -2.09 23.81 -33.00
C ASP A 154 -2.49 23.46 -34.44
#